data_AF-A0A5E4R941-F1
#
_entry.id   AF-A0A5E4R941-F1
#
_cell.length_a   1.000
_cell.length_b   1.000
_cell.length_c   1.000
_cell.angle_alpha   90.00
_cell.angle_beta   90.00
_cell.angle_gamma   90.00
#
_symmetry.space_group_name_H-M   'P 1'
#
loop_
_entity.id
_entity.type
_entity.pdbx_description
1 polymer ?
#
loop_
_entity_poly.entity_id
_entity_poly.type
_entity_poly.pdbx_seq_one_letter_code
_entity_poly.pdbx_strand_id
1 'polypeptide(L)'
;MEESVLGESHRRNSRSRNNDLYRETFRVIRNRLRKYSYISALSAFATRTVPAGSSHEAVISQLPWVADRIVLCLLRDDRRLYGHRPLPESEVEHCIHWAFTTLNQGLAIVGQLPLELLLRSTLLAQLPYQSGFEFDAFARQFDLAERLTPDSRLRRYLQTALGMPLFDFLELALYFWTKSTGTMVDFADSRHWPAVKRSFPEEVMKSFFARVMRSQERLREELGEPHVDEWHQPVLLYRTPFATVGSQEFFFGGHNLRRNLEHAFSDLIAVSEDSGVRQAFDQHLEAYVGDALRRVPGEVLDEKSTRQRFGVKGKCCDYSQVDDGNIVLLEVKNKWLAHDMPAVAGAKAYQRRLEPTVLKGQLQLANVAAQIRANPVYADFRVWQILVTSSDLVFGNARILWDGASDEQTPVILSVDQLDRVLEAVRLGHCTLASFLADLAERNSDPSTSLFLPEMLLRHEPYIKGLHSEHLDPLYERLAQRLAKRIGDENVRLGSIPLRC
;
A
#
# COMPACT_ATOMS: atom_id res chain seq x y z
N MET A 1 -3.02 -33.64 -22.69
CA MET A 1 -4.05 -33.65 -21.61
C MET A 1 -3.51 -34.28 -20.31
N GLU A 2 -2.59 -35.25 -20.38
CA GLU A 2 -1.93 -35.84 -19.20
C GLU A 2 -0.85 -34.94 -18.55
N GLU A 3 -0.13 -34.10 -19.30
CA GLU A 3 0.84 -33.13 -18.73
C GLU A 3 0.18 -32.05 -17.85
N SER A 4 -1.08 -31.73 -18.11
CA SER A 4 -1.88 -30.79 -17.31
C SER A 4 -2.21 -31.34 -15.91
N VAL A 5 -2.44 -32.65 -15.80
CA VAL A 5 -2.84 -33.31 -14.54
C VAL A 5 -1.62 -33.54 -13.64
N LEU A 6 -0.47 -33.91 -14.22
CA LEU A 6 0.79 -34.05 -13.48
C LEU A 6 1.29 -32.69 -12.92
N GLY A 7 1.15 -31.62 -13.70
CA GLY A 7 1.50 -30.26 -13.27
C GLY A 7 0.63 -29.73 -12.12
N GLU A 8 -0.67 -30.07 -12.08
CA GLU A 8 -1.55 -29.69 -10.97
C GLU A 8 -1.30 -30.50 -9.69
N SER A 9 -0.98 -31.79 -9.81
CA SER A 9 -0.63 -32.64 -8.67
C SER A 9 0.66 -32.18 -7.99
N HIS A 10 1.71 -31.86 -8.76
CA HIS A 10 2.95 -31.29 -8.22
C HIS A 10 2.76 -29.89 -7.59
N ARG A 11 1.93 -29.02 -8.18
CA ARG A 11 1.62 -27.68 -7.62
C ARG A 11 0.78 -27.73 -6.34
N ARG A 12 -0.15 -28.70 -6.21
CA ARG A 12 -0.88 -28.93 -4.97
C ARG A 12 0.04 -29.47 -3.87
N ASN A 13 0.93 -30.40 -4.20
CA ASN A 13 1.90 -30.95 -3.26
C ASN A 13 2.92 -29.91 -2.79
N SER A 14 3.38 -28.99 -3.65
CA SER A 14 4.32 -27.92 -3.23
C SER A 14 3.65 -26.86 -2.36
N ARG A 15 2.40 -26.47 -2.65
CA ARG A 15 1.63 -25.54 -1.81
C ARG A 15 1.29 -26.13 -0.44
N SER A 16 0.92 -27.41 -0.37
CA SER A 16 0.73 -28.11 0.91
C SER A 16 2.02 -28.09 1.72
N ARG A 17 3.14 -28.50 1.13
CA ARG A 17 4.46 -28.51 1.79
C ARG A 17 4.90 -27.14 2.29
N ASN A 18 4.61 -26.05 1.56
CA ASN A 18 4.94 -24.69 1.99
C ASN A 18 4.10 -24.22 3.16
N ASN A 19 2.79 -24.52 3.16
CA ASN A 19 1.94 -24.28 4.32
C ASN A 19 2.41 -25.10 5.53
N ASP A 20 2.83 -26.35 5.31
CA ASP A 20 3.35 -27.22 6.37
C ASP A 20 4.66 -26.66 6.95
N LEU A 21 5.60 -26.20 6.11
CA LEU A 21 6.84 -25.56 6.55
C LEU A 21 6.55 -24.27 7.34
N TYR A 22 5.65 -23.42 6.87
CA TYR A 22 5.28 -22.18 7.56
C TYR A 22 4.66 -22.46 8.93
N ARG A 23 3.68 -23.38 8.97
CA ARG A 23 3.03 -23.81 10.21
C ARG A 23 4.01 -24.45 11.17
N GLU A 24 4.93 -25.27 10.67
CA GLU A 24 5.97 -25.91 11.47
C GLU A 24 6.93 -24.87 12.06
N THR A 25 7.34 -23.89 11.24
CA THR A 25 8.18 -22.77 11.67
C THR A 25 7.55 -22.06 12.87
N PHE A 26 6.29 -21.64 12.71
CA PHE A 26 5.57 -20.99 13.80
C PHE A 26 5.31 -21.91 14.99
N ARG A 27 5.06 -23.19 14.78
CA ARG A 27 4.90 -24.16 15.87
C ARG A 27 6.14 -24.23 16.74
N VAL A 28 7.33 -24.28 16.14
CA VAL A 28 8.61 -24.32 16.85
C VAL A 28 8.85 -23.03 17.63
N ILE A 29 8.70 -21.87 16.99
CA ILE A 29 8.86 -20.56 17.65
C ILE A 29 7.87 -20.43 18.80
N ARG A 30 6.58 -20.68 18.56
CA ARG A 30 5.52 -20.62 19.57
C ARG A 30 5.82 -21.50 20.78
N ASN A 31 6.17 -22.76 20.56
CA ASN A 31 6.49 -23.71 21.64
C ASN A 31 7.71 -23.26 22.44
N ARG A 32 8.66 -22.60 21.79
CA ARG A 32 9.83 -22.02 22.44
C ARG A 32 9.46 -20.81 23.30
N LEU A 33 8.63 -19.90 22.78
CA LEU A 33 8.18 -18.69 23.46
C LEU A 33 7.26 -18.98 24.66
N ARG A 34 6.48 -20.06 24.64
CA ARG A 34 5.62 -20.50 25.76
C ARG A 34 6.35 -20.76 27.09
N LYS A 35 7.68 -20.90 27.08
CA LYS A 35 8.50 -21.01 28.31
C LYS A 35 8.57 -19.69 29.09
N TYR A 36 8.25 -18.58 28.43
CA TYR A 36 8.38 -17.22 28.95
C TYR A 36 6.99 -16.59 29.15
N SER A 37 6.96 -15.44 29.82
CA SER A 37 5.78 -14.60 30.00
C SER A 37 5.27 -14.11 28.66
N TYR A 38 3.98 -14.31 28.40
CA TYR A 38 3.31 -13.82 27.18
C TYR A 38 3.52 -12.33 26.97
N ILE A 39 3.32 -11.55 28.03
CA ILE A 39 3.49 -10.09 28.02
C ILE A 39 4.93 -9.71 27.70
N SER A 40 5.90 -10.40 28.31
CA SER A 40 7.32 -10.14 28.05
C SER A 40 7.70 -10.48 26.60
N ALA A 41 7.20 -11.60 26.07
CA ALA A 41 7.43 -11.98 24.69
C ALA A 41 6.82 -10.98 23.71
N LEU A 42 5.54 -10.65 23.88
CA LEU A 42 4.83 -9.70 23.03
C LEU A 42 5.50 -8.32 23.06
N SER A 43 5.88 -7.84 24.25
CA SER A 43 6.58 -6.55 24.41
C SER A 43 7.90 -6.55 23.65
N ALA A 44 8.70 -7.60 23.80
CA ALA A 44 10.02 -7.69 23.17
C ALA A 44 9.93 -7.61 21.64
N PHE A 45 9.02 -8.37 21.01
CA PHE A 45 8.87 -8.29 19.55
C PHE A 45 8.17 -7.00 19.10
N ALA A 46 7.19 -6.48 19.86
CA ALA A 46 6.56 -5.19 19.55
C ALA A 46 7.59 -4.06 19.52
N THR A 47 8.54 -4.02 20.46
CA THR A 47 9.59 -2.98 20.46
C THR A 47 10.49 -3.01 19.22
N ARG A 48 10.68 -4.17 18.57
CA ARG A 48 11.44 -4.29 17.32
C ARG A 48 10.71 -3.70 16.10
N THR A 49 9.40 -3.47 16.22
CA THR A 49 8.58 -2.83 15.18
C THR A 49 8.55 -1.30 15.31
N VAL A 50 9.04 -0.76 16.44
CA VAL A 50 9.03 0.67 16.75
C VAL A 50 10.43 1.26 16.55
N PRO A 51 10.60 2.34 15.75
CA PRO A 51 11.88 3.02 15.61
C PRO A 51 12.31 3.68 16.93
N ALA A 52 13.22 3.05 17.68
CA ALA A 52 13.74 3.63 18.93
C ALA A 52 14.87 4.63 18.65
N GLY A 53 14.54 5.83 18.12
CA GLY A 53 15.50 6.94 17.94
C GLY A 53 16.78 6.60 17.16
N SER A 54 16.78 5.48 16.45
CA SER A 54 17.93 4.88 15.78
C SER A 54 17.93 5.29 14.30
N SER A 55 19.07 5.21 13.61
CA SER A 55 19.10 5.42 12.16
C SER A 55 18.17 4.44 11.43
N HIS A 56 17.67 4.81 10.25
CA HIS A 56 16.84 3.94 9.41
C HIS A 56 17.48 2.56 9.19
N GLU A 57 18.79 2.54 8.95
CA GLU A 57 19.58 1.32 8.79
C GLU A 57 19.58 0.43 10.04
N ALA A 58 19.65 1.04 11.23
CA ALA A 58 19.62 0.31 12.49
C ALA A 58 18.23 -0.30 12.75
N VAL A 59 17.15 0.34 12.29
CA VAL A 59 15.79 -0.23 12.35
C VAL A 59 15.68 -1.41 11.38
N ILE A 60 16.10 -1.25 10.13
CA ILE A 60 16.06 -2.32 9.11
C ILE A 60 16.85 -3.55 9.58
N SER A 61 18.01 -3.34 10.21
CA SER A 61 18.88 -4.41 10.70
C SER A 61 18.23 -5.28 11.79
N GLN A 62 17.17 -4.80 12.45
CA GLN A 62 16.41 -5.57 13.44
C GLN A 62 15.36 -6.49 12.81
N LEU A 63 15.23 -6.47 11.48
CA LEU A 63 14.26 -7.26 10.73
C LEU A 63 12.81 -7.05 11.25
N PRO A 64 12.31 -5.80 11.33
CA PRO A 64 11.01 -5.47 11.92
C PRO A 64 9.86 -6.22 11.27
N TRP A 65 9.99 -6.49 9.97
CA TRP A 65 9.04 -7.31 9.24
C TRP A 65 9.01 -8.75 9.80
N VAL A 66 10.13 -9.36 10.20
CA VAL A 66 10.11 -10.69 10.82
C VAL A 66 9.44 -10.62 12.21
N ALA A 67 9.74 -9.58 12.98
CA ALA A 67 9.13 -9.37 14.29
C ALA A 67 7.59 -9.28 14.21
N ASP A 68 7.03 -8.57 13.22
CA ASP A 68 5.59 -8.51 12.95
C ASP A 68 4.93 -9.89 12.84
N ARG A 69 5.61 -10.85 12.19
CA ARG A 69 5.07 -12.21 11.99
C ARG A 69 5.08 -13.00 13.29
N ILE A 70 6.12 -12.80 14.11
CA ILE A 70 6.18 -13.42 15.44
C ILE A 70 5.11 -12.81 16.36
N VAL A 71 4.89 -11.49 16.29
CA VAL A 71 3.78 -10.83 17.00
C VAL A 71 2.44 -11.42 16.55
N LEU A 72 2.20 -11.58 15.25
CA LEU A 72 0.99 -12.21 14.75
C LEU A 72 0.81 -13.64 15.29
N CYS A 73 1.89 -14.41 15.36
CA CYS A 73 1.89 -15.75 15.95
C CYS A 73 1.50 -15.73 17.44
N LEU A 74 2.03 -14.77 18.20
CA LEU A 74 1.69 -14.57 19.62
C LEU A 74 0.23 -14.15 19.80
N LEU A 75 -0.28 -13.23 18.98
CA LEU A 75 -1.66 -12.74 19.06
C LEU A 75 -2.68 -13.85 18.71
N ARG A 76 -2.29 -14.80 17.86
CA ARG A 76 -3.08 -15.98 17.49
C ARG A 76 -3.06 -17.08 18.56
N ASP A 77 -2.11 -17.07 19.49
CA ASP A 77 -1.95 -18.14 20.47
C ASP A 77 -2.78 -17.91 21.75
N ASP A 78 -2.98 -18.98 22.54
CA ASP A 78 -3.55 -18.86 23.88
C ASP A 78 -2.49 -18.42 24.89
N ARG A 79 -2.62 -17.19 25.38
CA ARG A 79 -1.73 -16.61 26.40
C ARG A 79 -1.63 -17.42 27.69
N ARG A 80 -2.64 -18.26 28.01
CA ARG A 80 -2.64 -19.11 29.22
C ARG A 80 -1.61 -20.23 29.15
N LEU A 81 -1.10 -20.53 27.96
CA LEU A 81 -0.09 -21.57 27.73
C LEU A 81 1.35 -21.08 27.95
N TYR A 82 1.52 -19.80 28.30
CA TYR A 82 2.81 -19.16 28.52
C TYR A 82 3.20 -19.21 29.99
N GLY A 83 4.50 -19.32 30.24
CA GLY A 83 5.08 -19.28 31.58
C GLY A 83 5.11 -17.88 32.19
N HIS A 84 6.00 -17.69 33.16
CA HIS A 84 6.11 -16.42 33.90
C HIS A 84 7.50 -15.77 33.79
N ARG A 85 8.49 -16.46 33.19
CA ARG A 85 9.86 -15.97 33.09
C ARG A 85 9.95 -14.84 32.06
N PRO A 86 10.69 -13.75 32.31
CA PRO A 86 10.93 -12.75 31.28
C PRO A 86 11.68 -13.37 30.09
N LEU A 87 11.35 -12.93 28.87
CA LEU A 87 12.02 -13.35 27.65
C LEU A 87 13.37 -12.61 27.56
N PRO A 88 14.52 -13.33 27.53
CA PRO A 88 15.82 -12.68 27.40
C PRO A 88 16.07 -12.25 25.95
N GLU A 89 16.85 -11.17 25.78
CA GLU A 89 17.16 -10.60 24.46
C GLU A 89 17.81 -11.61 23.50
N SER A 90 18.70 -12.47 24.02
CA SER A 90 19.32 -13.53 23.23
C SER A 90 18.30 -14.48 22.59
N GLU A 91 17.14 -14.64 23.21
CA GLU A 91 16.06 -15.49 22.70
C GLU A 91 15.22 -14.78 21.63
N VAL A 92 15.07 -13.46 21.74
CA VAL A 92 14.44 -12.61 20.71
C VAL A 92 15.24 -12.72 19.41
N GLU A 93 16.55 -12.47 19.48
CA GLU A 93 17.47 -12.56 18.34
C GLU A 93 17.48 -13.97 17.74
N HIS A 94 17.49 -15.00 18.58
CA HIS A 94 17.42 -16.38 18.12
C HIS A 94 16.13 -16.67 17.34
N CYS A 95 14.97 -16.25 17.85
CA CYS A 95 13.69 -16.46 17.19
C CYS A 95 13.59 -15.71 15.85
N ILE A 96 14.06 -14.46 15.80
CA ILE A 96 14.09 -13.66 14.56
C ILE A 96 15.00 -14.32 13.52
N HIS A 97 16.24 -14.63 13.89
CA HIS A 97 17.22 -15.24 12.98
C HIS A 97 16.74 -16.61 12.48
N TRP A 98 16.19 -17.42 13.37
CA TRP A 98 15.65 -18.74 13.01
C TRP A 98 14.46 -18.61 12.06
N ALA A 99 13.49 -17.73 12.35
CA ALA A 99 12.36 -17.48 11.46
C ALA A 99 12.81 -17.04 10.07
N PHE A 100 13.74 -16.08 10.01
CA PHE A 100 14.29 -15.56 8.77
C PHE A 100 15.02 -16.64 7.96
N THR A 101 15.92 -17.40 8.61
CA THR A 101 16.72 -18.43 7.92
C THR A 101 15.88 -19.62 7.46
N THR A 102 14.98 -20.14 8.29
CA THR A 102 14.14 -21.29 7.95
C THR A 102 13.14 -20.97 6.84
N LEU A 103 12.53 -19.78 6.85
CA LEU A 103 11.56 -19.43 5.81
C LEU A 103 12.23 -19.00 4.50
N ASN A 104 13.46 -18.48 4.55
CA ASN A 104 14.28 -18.30 3.35
C ASN A 104 14.66 -19.64 2.70
N GLN A 105 14.79 -20.74 3.45
CA GLN A 105 14.99 -22.07 2.85
C GLN A 105 13.78 -22.53 2.02
N GLY A 106 12.58 -22.02 2.33
CA GLY A 106 11.36 -22.21 1.54
C GLY A 106 11.40 -21.56 0.14
N LEU A 107 12.33 -20.61 -0.09
CA LEU A 107 12.50 -19.95 -1.40
C LEU A 107 13.05 -20.89 -2.48
N ALA A 108 13.62 -22.05 -2.13
CA ALA A 108 14.05 -23.07 -3.09
C ALA A 108 12.91 -23.56 -4.01
N ILE A 109 11.66 -23.50 -3.54
CA ILE A 109 10.45 -23.87 -4.31
C ILE A 109 9.97 -22.69 -5.19
N VAL A 110 10.37 -21.46 -4.84
CA VAL A 110 10.09 -20.22 -5.58
C VAL A 110 11.05 -20.06 -6.78
N GLY A 111 12.15 -20.82 -6.83
CA GLY A 111 13.13 -20.77 -7.93
C GLY A 111 12.62 -21.18 -9.32
N GLN A 112 11.36 -21.64 -9.45
CA GLN A 112 10.70 -21.87 -10.74
C GLN A 112 9.79 -20.70 -11.18
N LEU A 113 9.69 -19.65 -10.37
CA LEU A 113 8.95 -18.45 -10.76
C LEU A 113 9.79 -17.59 -11.71
N PRO A 114 9.14 -16.84 -12.63
CA PRO A 114 9.77 -15.69 -13.28
C PRO A 114 10.44 -14.77 -12.26
N LEU A 115 11.55 -14.15 -12.65
CA LEU A 115 12.37 -13.29 -11.78
C LEU A 115 11.52 -12.24 -11.05
N GLU A 116 10.54 -11.67 -11.74
CA GLU A 116 9.62 -10.66 -11.23
C GLU A 116 8.81 -11.15 -10.02
N LEU A 117 8.29 -12.37 -10.12
CA LEU A 117 7.48 -12.97 -9.06
C LEU A 117 8.36 -13.48 -7.91
N LEU A 118 9.58 -13.94 -8.21
CA LEU A 118 10.58 -14.29 -7.21
C LEU A 118 10.98 -13.05 -6.38
N LEU A 119 11.34 -11.95 -7.05
CA LEU A 119 11.71 -10.69 -6.41
C LEU A 119 10.54 -10.12 -5.59
N ARG A 120 9.31 -10.10 -6.15
CA ARG A 120 8.11 -9.71 -5.40
C ARG A 120 7.97 -10.51 -4.10
N SER A 121 8.04 -11.84 -4.18
CA SER A 121 7.88 -12.70 -3.00
C SER A 121 8.94 -12.48 -1.91
N THR A 122 10.12 -11.97 -2.29
CA THR A 122 11.23 -11.73 -1.37
C THR A 122 11.19 -10.32 -0.77
N LEU A 123 10.83 -9.31 -1.58
CA LEU A 123 10.91 -7.91 -1.21
C LEU A 123 9.63 -7.38 -0.57
N LEU A 124 8.46 -7.87 -0.98
CA LEU A 124 7.16 -7.27 -0.63
C LEU A 124 6.98 -7.09 0.88
N ALA A 125 7.37 -8.10 1.66
CA ALA A 125 7.34 -8.08 3.11
C ALA A 125 8.20 -6.96 3.75
N GLN A 126 9.28 -6.56 3.09
CA GLN A 126 10.30 -5.65 3.59
C GLN A 126 10.06 -4.21 3.14
N LEU A 127 9.47 -4.03 1.95
CA LEU A 127 9.30 -2.74 1.29
C LEU A 127 8.75 -1.65 2.22
N PRO A 128 7.66 -1.84 2.99
CA PRO A 128 7.11 -0.78 3.84
C PRO A 128 8.08 -0.26 4.91
N TYR A 129 9.06 -1.08 5.31
CA TYR A 129 10.08 -0.76 6.31
C TYR A 129 11.35 -0.16 5.69
N GLN A 130 11.53 -0.30 4.38
CA GLN A 130 12.71 0.12 3.64
C GLN A 130 12.44 1.34 2.76
N SER A 131 11.22 1.46 2.23
CA SER A 131 10.74 2.64 1.53
C SER A 131 10.62 3.80 2.52
N GLY A 132 10.91 5.01 2.03
CA GLY A 132 10.51 6.22 2.73
C GLY A 132 8.99 6.23 2.95
N PHE A 133 8.55 7.11 3.81
CA PHE A 133 7.12 7.26 4.07
C PHE A 133 6.46 8.01 2.92
N GLU A 134 5.37 7.46 2.39
CA GLU A 134 4.55 8.12 1.37
C GLU A 134 3.37 8.79 2.08
N PHE A 135 3.28 10.11 1.95
CA PHE A 135 2.30 10.92 2.66
C PHE A 135 0.98 10.91 1.88
N ASP A 136 1.07 10.88 0.56
CA ASP A 136 0.07 11.31 -0.42
C ASP A 136 -1.27 10.55 -0.29
N ALA A 137 -1.24 9.26 0.05
CA ALA A 137 -2.45 8.47 0.28
C ALA A 137 -3.36 9.02 1.39
N PHE A 138 -2.78 9.57 2.45
CA PHE A 138 -3.57 10.19 3.52
C PHE A 138 -4.26 11.47 3.03
N ALA A 139 -3.58 12.33 2.28
CA ALA A 139 -4.16 13.55 1.72
C ALA A 139 -5.32 13.25 0.78
N ARG A 140 -5.24 12.18 -0.03
CA ARG A 140 -6.32 11.82 -0.96
C ARG A 140 -7.61 11.41 -0.26
N GLN A 141 -7.54 10.85 0.95
CA GLN A 141 -8.74 10.63 1.76
C GLN A 141 -9.38 11.93 2.24
N PHE A 142 -8.56 12.94 2.55
CA PHE A 142 -9.06 14.27 2.90
C PHE A 142 -9.69 14.97 1.69
N ASP A 143 -9.06 14.92 0.51
CA ASP A 143 -9.66 15.39 -0.75
C ASP A 143 -11.02 14.72 -1.00
N LEU A 144 -11.11 13.40 -0.83
CA LEU A 144 -12.38 12.69 -0.91
C LEU A 144 -13.41 13.22 0.08
N ALA A 145 -13.07 13.36 1.36
CA ALA A 145 -14.01 13.86 2.37
C ALA A 145 -14.51 15.29 2.08
N GLU A 146 -13.67 16.16 1.52
CA GLU A 146 -14.04 17.53 1.13
C GLU A 146 -15.02 17.55 -0.04
N ARG A 147 -14.87 16.66 -1.03
CA ARG A 147 -15.72 16.65 -2.23
C ARG A 147 -17.06 15.94 -2.05
N LEU A 148 -17.17 15.04 -1.08
CA LEU A 148 -18.41 14.33 -0.84
C LEU A 148 -19.49 15.23 -0.26
N THR A 149 -20.60 15.37 -0.99
CA THR A 149 -21.78 16.08 -0.49
C THR A 149 -22.36 15.39 0.76
N PRO A 150 -22.96 16.13 1.70
CA PRO A 150 -23.53 15.58 2.94
C PRO A 150 -24.48 14.40 2.71
N ASP A 151 -25.29 14.46 1.66
CA ASP A 151 -26.31 13.44 1.37
C ASP A 151 -25.80 12.28 0.50
N SER A 152 -24.55 12.35 0.03
CA SER A 152 -23.99 11.32 -0.84
C SER A 152 -23.99 9.95 -0.15
N ARG A 153 -24.34 8.92 -0.94
CA ARG A 153 -24.39 7.52 -0.47
C ARG A 153 -23.05 7.06 0.10
N LEU A 154 -21.96 7.41 -0.58
CA LEU A 154 -20.59 7.07 -0.19
C LEU A 154 -20.22 7.69 1.17
N ARG A 155 -20.55 8.97 1.39
CA ARG A 155 -20.29 9.63 2.68
C ARG A 155 -21.06 8.99 3.82
N ARG A 156 -22.35 8.73 3.62
CA ARG A 156 -23.19 8.06 4.63
C ARG A 156 -22.66 6.67 4.97
N TYR A 157 -22.24 5.90 3.96
CA TYR A 157 -21.61 4.59 4.17
C TYR A 157 -20.34 4.71 5.02
N LEU A 158 -19.40 5.58 4.62
CA LEU A 158 -18.13 5.75 5.34
C LEU A 158 -18.34 6.20 6.80
N GLN A 159 -19.22 7.17 7.04
CA GLN A 159 -19.52 7.64 8.40
C GLN A 159 -20.18 6.54 9.25
N THR A 160 -21.07 5.75 8.66
CA THR A 160 -21.72 4.63 9.35
C THR A 160 -20.70 3.56 9.70
N ALA A 161 -19.85 3.17 8.75
CA ALA A 161 -18.84 2.14 8.94
C ALA A 161 -17.73 2.56 9.90
N LEU A 162 -17.39 3.85 9.96
CA LEU A 162 -16.48 4.41 10.97
C LEU A 162 -17.14 4.61 12.33
N GLY A 163 -18.47 4.74 12.40
CA GLY A 163 -19.19 5.13 13.61
C GLY A 163 -18.89 6.57 14.05
N MET A 164 -18.44 7.44 13.13
CA MET A 164 -18.13 8.86 13.42
C MET A 164 -18.14 9.73 12.15
N PRO A 165 -18.16 11.08 12.28
CA PRO A 165 -17.96 11.98 11.15
C PRO A 165 -16.59 11.85 10.47
N LEU A 166 -16.54 12.01 9.14
CA LEU A 166 -15.30 11.82 8.36
C LEU A 166 -14.16 12.74 8.82
N PHE A 167 -14.46 14.02 9.05
CA PHE A 167 -13.44 14.97 9.48
C PHE A 167 -12.98 14.72 10.91
N ASP A 168 -13.83 14.17 11.78
CA ASP A 168 -13.40 13.79 13.12
C ASP A 168 -12.41 12.62 13.06
N PHE A 169 -12.68 11.64 12.19
CA PHE A 169 -11.74 10.56 11.90
C PHE A 169 -10.41 11.09 11.36
N LEU A 170 -10.46 11.95 10.32
CA LEU A 170 -9.25 12.45 9.65
C LEU A 170 -8.40 13.35 10.57
N GLU A 171 -9.01 14.16 11.42
CA GLU A 171 -8.30 14.99 12.38
C GLU A 171 -7.61 14.14 13.47
N LEU A 172 -8.28 13.11 13.99
CA LEU A 172 -7.65 12.13 14.91
C LEU A 172 -6.57 11.31 14.20
N ALA A 173 -6.84 10.86 12.97
CA ALA A 173 -5.87 10.11 12.18
C ALA A 173 -4.61 10.95 11.93
N LEU A 174 -4.74 12.23 11.55
CA LEU A 174 -3.60 13.12 11.39
C LEU A 174 -2.79 13.23 12.70
N TYR A 175 -3.47 13.41 13.83
CA TYR A 175 -2.81 13.44 15.14
C TYR A 175 -1.97 12.18 15.39
N PHE A 176 -2.57 10.99 15.29
CA PHE A 176 -1.88 9.73 15.52
C PHE A 176 -0.78 9.46 14.49
N TRP A 177 -1.02 9.82 13.24
CA TRP A 177 -0.06 9.65 12.16
C TRP A 177 1.19 10.53 12.39
N THR A 178 1.05 11.78 12.85
CA THR A 178 2.21 12.65 13.18
C THR A 178 3.02 12.16 14.37
N LYS A 179 2.45 11.26 15.19
CA LYS A 179 3.08 10.68 16.38
C LYS A 179 3.50 9.22 16.20
N SER A 180 3.33 8.66 15.01
CA SER A 180 3.51 7.23 14.76
C SER A 180 4.96 6.73 14.84
N THR A 181 5.93 7.62 14.98
CA THR A 181 7.32 7.24 15.28
C THR A 181 7.54 6.91 16.76
N GLY A 182 6.59 7.24 17.64
CA GLY A 182 6.69 7.01 19.09
C GLY A 182 6.17 5.65 19.56
N THR A 183 6.35 5.39 20.84
CA THR A 183 5.77 4.26 21.58
C THR A 183 4.34 4.56 22.06
N MET A 184 3.63 3.55 22.58
CA MET A 184 2.32 3.78 23.20
C MET A 184 2.38 4.78 24.37
N VAL A 185 3.48 4.75 25.13
CA VAL A 185 3.75 5.73 26.19
C VAL A 185 3.85 7.13 25.60
N ASP A 186 4.55 7.31 24.47
CA ASP A 186 4.65 8.61 23.81
C ASP A 186 3.28 9.13 23.33
N PHE A 187 2.40 8.26 22.86
CA PHE A 187 1.03 8.63 22.51
C PHE A 187 0.23 9.09 23.74
N ALA A 188 0.28 8.33 24.82
CA ALA A 188 -0.48 8.59 26.05
C ALA A 188 0.05 9.79 26.86
N ASP A 189 1.37 9.95 26.94
CA ASP A 189 2.07 11.00 27.69
C ASP A 189 2.30 12.26 26.87
N SER A 190 1.95 12.26 25.58
CA SER A 190 2.07 13.46 24.77
C SER A 190 1.30 14.62 25.42
N ARG A 191 1.99 15.75 25.58
CA ARG A 191 1.44 16.98 26.21
C ARG A 191 0.11 17.44 25.59
N HIS A 192 -0.18 17.02 24.36
CA HIS A 192 -1.39 17.37 23.61
C HIS A 192 -2.54 16.36 23.80
N TRP A 193 -2.28 15.15 24.30
CA TRP A 193 -3.30 14.11 24.45
C TRP A 193 -4.48 14.52 25.34
N PRO A 194 -4.28 15.20 26.48
CA PRO A 194 -5.38 15.75 27.26
C PRO A 194 -6.22 16.76 26.47
N ALA A 195 -5.60 17.58 25.62
CA ALA A 195 -6.31 18.52 24.76
C ALA A 195 -7.14 17.79 23.70
N VAL A 196 -6.56 16.79 23.04
CA VAL A 196 -7.28 15.93 22.08
C VAL A 196 -8.47 15.27 22.76
N LYS A 197 -8.30 14.60 23.90
CA LYS A 197 -9.39 13.96 24.64
C LYS A 197 -10.54 14.91 25.00
N ARG A 198 -10.24 16.17 25.35
CA ARG A 198 -11.26 17.19 25.65
C ARG A 198 -11.98 17.72 24.41
N SER A 199 -11.33 17.65 23.25
CA SER A 199 -11.81 18.29 22.02
C SER A 199 -12.67 17.39 21.13
N PHE A 200 -12.70 16.08 21.41
CA PHE A 200 -13.52 15.11 20.68
C PHE A 200 -14.54 14.45 21.63
N PRO A 201 -15.78 14.22 21.19
CA PRO A 201 -16.76 13.48 21.98
C PRO A 201 -16.25 12.07 22.34
N GLU A 202 -16.65 11.57 23.51
CA GLU A 202 -16.24 10.24 23.99
C GLU A 202 -16.59 9.13 22.98
N GLU A 203 -17.77 9.19 22.37
CA GLU A 203 -18.19 8.20 21.36
C GLU A 203 -17.31 8.24 20.09
N VAL A 204 -16.82 9.43 19.69
CA VAL A 204 -15.88 9.54 18.56
C VAL A 204 -14.54 8.90 18.92
N MET A 205 -14.03 9.17 20.12
CA MET A 205 -12.78 8.55 20.60
C MET A 205 -12.92 7.02 20.68
N LYS A 206 -14.05 6.55 21.21
CA LYS A 206 -14.37 5.12 21.31
C LYS A 206 -14.44 4.47 19.94
N SER A 207 -15.14 5.07 18.97
CA SER A 207 -15.20 4.59 17.60
C SER A 207 -13.82 4.57 16.94
N PHE A 208 -12.97 5.57 17.19
CA PHE A 208 -11.61 5.64 16.64
C PHE A 208 -10.74 4.51 17.19
N PHE A 209 -10.72 4.33 18.51
CA PHE A 209 -9.98 3.24 19.14
C PHE A 209 -10.55 1.87 18.76
N ALA A 210 -11.87 1.74 18.64
CA ALA A 210 -12.50 0.54 18.12
C ALA A 210 -12.19 0.29 16.63
N ARG A 211 -11.51 1.18 15.92
CA ARG A 211 -10.93 0.90 14.61
C ARG A 211 -9.47 0.45 14.71
N VAL A 212 -8.64 1.19 15.44
CA VAL A 212 -7.18 0.99 15.44
C VAL A 212 -6.70 -0.03 16.48
N MET A 213 -7.53 -0.38 17.44
CA MET A 213 -7.19 -1.26 18.56
C MET A 213 -8.14 -2.45 18.66
N ARG A 214 -7.60 -3.64 18.94
CA ARG A 214 -8.38 -4.89 19.13
C ARG A 214 -7.94 -5.61 20.38
N SER A 215 -8.85 -6.30 21.07
CA SER A 215 -8.44 -7.21 22.13
C SER A 215 -7.79 -8.46 21.55
N GLN A 216 -6.86 -9.05 22.29
CA GLN A 216 -6.19 -10.29 21.91
C GLN A 216 -7.18 -11.44 21.71
N GLU A 217 -8.23 -11.51 22.53
CA GLU A 217 -9.28 -12.53 22.40
C GLU A 217 -9.98 -12.42 21.04
N ARG A 218 -10.33 -11.20 20.63
CA ARG A 218 -10.96 -10.93 19.34
C ARG A 218 -10.00 -11.18 18.18
N LEU A 219 -8.74 -10.76 18.30
CA LEU A 219 -7.72 -11.03 17.29
C LEU A 219 -7.50 -12.51 17.08
N ARG A 220 -7.49 -13.31 18.14
CA ARG A 220 -7.36 -14.76 18.03
C ARG A 220 -8.49 -15.39 17.22
N GLU A 221 -9.72 -14.89 17.38
CA GLU A 221 -10.89 -15.32 16.60
C GLU A 221 -10.80 -14.86 15.14
N GLU A 222 -10.35 -13.64 14.89
CA GLU A 222 -10.26 -13.03 13.55
C GLU A 222 -9.08 -13.56 12.71
N LEU A 223 -7.94 -13.88 13.33
CA LEU A 223 -6.70 -14.22 12.63
C LEU A 223 -6.65 -15.65 12.07
N GLY A 224 -7.58 -16.52 12.46
CA GLY A 224 -7.70 -17.89 11.96
C GLY A 224 -6.41 -18.71 11.99
N GLU A 225 -6.29 -19.68 11.08
CA GLU A 225 -5.10 -20.53 10.93
C GLU A 225 -3.97 -19.83 10.15
N PRO A 226 -2.69 -20.06 10.50
CA PRO A 226 -1.56 -19.50 9.75
C PRO A 226 -1.56 -19.94 8.28
N HIS A 227 -1.40 -18.97 7.38
CA HIS A 227 -1.27 -19.17 5.94
C HIS A 227 0.10 -18.73 5.42
N VAL A 228 0.76 -19.54 4.56
CA VAL A 228 2.14 -19.25 4.10
C VAL A 228 2.32 -17.88 3.48
N ASP A 229 1.29 -17.38 2.80
CA ASP A 229 1.33 -16.08 2.15
C ASP A 229 1.53 -14.93 3.16
N GLU A 230 1.10 -15.08 4.42
CA GLU A 230 1.34 -14.10 5.50
C GLU A 230 2.82 -13.76 5.63
N TRP A 231 3.73 -14.72 5.43
CA TRP A 231 5.17 -14.48 5.50
C TRP A 231 5.64 -13.42 4.49
N HIS A 232 5.02 -13.42 3.31
CA HIS A 232 5.44 -12.64 2.16
C HIS A 232 4.61 -11.36 1.98
N GLN A 233 3.53 -11.19 2.74
CA GLN A 233 2.64 -10.04 2.67
C GLN A 233 3.14 -8.84 3.49
N PRO A 234 2.93 -7.59 3.06
CA PRO A 234 3.39 -6.40 3.76
C PRO A 234 2.49 -6.04 4.96
N VAL A 235 3.10 -5.48 6.01
CA VAL A 235 2.43 -4.77 7.14
C VAL A 235 1.26 -5.54 7.75
N LEU A 236 1.42 -6.81 8.15
CA LEU A 236 0.30 -7.70 8.53
C LEU A 236 -0.58 -7.16 9.66
N LEU A 237 -0.01 -6.36 10.57
CA LEU A 237 -0.70 -5.81 11.73
C LEU A 237 -1.37 -4.47 11.41
N TYR A 238 -1.37 -4.01 10.14
CA TYR A 238 -1.99 -2.73 9.78
C TYR A 238 -3.48 -2.67 10.11
N ARG A 239 -4.20 -3.80 10.13
CA ARG A 239 -5.63 -3.81 10.52
C ARG A 239 -5.84 -3.63 12.03
N THR A 240 -4.77 -3.76 12.80
CA THR A 240 -4.76 -3.70 14.26
C THR A 240 -3.42 -3.14 14.76
N PRO A 241 -3.08 -1.88 14.45
CA PRO A 241 -1.80 -1.30 14.84
C PRO A 241 -1.61 -1.26 16.37
N PHE A 242 -2.71 -1.38 17.12
CA PHE A 242 -2.70 -1.59 18.56
C PHE A 242 -3.44 -2.88 18.95
N ALA A 243 -3.04 -3.48 20.07
CA ALA A 243 -3.81 -4.54 20.71
C ALA A 243 -3.89 -4.39 22.24
N THR A 244 -4.97 -4.89 22.83
CA THR A 244 -5.08 -5.02 24.29
C THR A 244 -4.94 -6.48 24.72
N VAL A 245 -4.14 -6.71 25.76
CA VAL A 245 -3.97 -8.02 26.40
C VAL A 245 -4.25 -7.88 27.89
N GLY A 246 -5.45 -8.26 28.32
CA GLY A 246 -5.91 -7.91 29.67
C GLY A 246 -6.00 -6.38 29.81
N SER A 247 -5.26 -5.82 30.77
CA SER A 247 -5.22 -4.37 31.01
C SER A 247 -4.04 -3.65 30.33
N GLN A 248 -3.24 -4.35 29.52
CA GLN A 248 -2.06 -3.79 28.87
C GLN A 248 -2.31 -3.52 27.40
N GLU A 249 -1.78 -2.41 26.92
CA GLU A 249 -1.88 -1.96 25.53
C GLU A 249 -0.55 -2.12 24.83
N PHE A 250 -0.58 -2.59 23.59
CA PHE A 250 0.58 -2.84 22.74
C PHE A 250 0.47 -2.03 21.47
N PHE A 251 1.59 -1.50 21.00
CA PHE A 251 1.72 -0.78 19.74
C PHE A 251 2.71 -1.51 18.84
N PHE A 252 2.32 -1.73 17.58
CA PHE A 252 3.10 -2.50 16.61
C PHE A 252 3.78 -1.61 15.56
N GLY A 253 4.19 -0.41 15.97
CA GLY A 253 5.04 0.44 15.13
C GLY A 253 4.29 1.33 14.14
N GLY A 254 5.02 2.37 13.70
CA GLY A 254 4.49 3.43 12.87
C GLY A 254 4.01 2.97 11.51
N HIS A 255 4.69 2.00 10.89
CA HIS A 255 4.32 1.50 9.57
C HIS A 255 2.92 0.86 9.57
N ASN A 256 2.61 0.03 10.58
CA ASN A 256 1.29 -0.56 10.75
C ASN A 256 0.20 0.49 10.96
N LEU A 257 0.46 1.50 11.80
CA LEU A 257 -0.50 2.58 12.07
C LEU A 257 -0.73 3.46 10.85
N ARG A 258 0.33 3.91 10.17
CA ARG A 258 0.23 4.78 9.00
C ARG A 258 -0.58 4.13 7.89
N ARG A 259 -0.26 2.88 7.55
CA ARG A 259 -1.01 2.09 6.57
C ARG A 259 -2.49 1.98 6.94
N ASN A 260 -2.82 1.75 8.22
CA ASN A 260 -4.23 1.72 8.67
C ASN A 260 -4.95 3.03 8.36
N LEU A 261 -4.28 4.15 8.65
CA LEU A 261 -4.86 5.48 8.59
C LEU A 261 -4.92 6.00 7.15
N GLU A 262 -3.87 5.80 6.34
CA GLU A 262 -3.75 6.21 4.93
C GLU A 262 -4.78 5.56 4.00
N HIS A 263 -5.36 4.44 4.44
CA HIS A 263 -6.18 3.58 3.59
C HIS A 263 -7.50 3.21 4.24
N ALA A 264 -7.91 3.99 5.24
CA ALA A 264 -9.07 3.67 6.03
C ALA A 264 -10.36 3.62 5.20
N PHE A 265 -10.55 4.59 4.30
CA PHE A 265 -11.74 4.68 3.47
C PHE A 265 -11.79 3.58 2.42
N SER A 266 -10.68 3.32 1.74
CA SER A 266 -10.57 2.23 0.76
C SER A 266 -10.81 0.86 1.38
N ASP A 267 -10.28 0.60 2.58
CA ASP A 267 -10.50 -0.67 3.28
C ASP A 267 -11.98 -0.89 3.61
N LEU A 268 -12.67 0.17 4.05
CA LEU A 268 -14.10 0.12 4.34
C LEU A 268 -14.92 -0.13 3.06
N ILE A 269 -14.50 0.43 1.93
CA ILE A 269 -15.19 0.28 0.66
C ILE A 269 -14.93 -1.10 0.05
N ALA A 270 -13.73 -1.65 0.24
CA ALA A 270 -13.36 -2.98 -0.25
C ALA A 270 -14.26 -4.08 0.31
N VAL A 271 -14.73 -3.94 1.55
CA VAL A 271 -15.67 -4.88 2.20
C VAL A 271 -17.15 -4.55 1.95
N SER A 272 -17.45 -3.46 1.23
CA SER A 272 -18.82 -3.07 0.93
C SER A 272 -19.46 -4.03 -0.09
N GLU A 273 -20.61 -4.59 0.25
CA GLU A 273 -21.44 -5.34 -0.69
C GLU A 273 -22.16 -4.41 -1.68
N ASP A 274 -22.33 -3.13 -1.30
CA ASP A 274 -23.01 -2.11 -2.08
C ASP A 274 -22.17 -1.69 -3.31
N SER A 275 -22.64 -2.08 -4.50
CA SER A 275 -21.99 -1.73 -5.78
C SER A 275 -22.03 -0.23 -6.08
N GLY A 276 -23.07 0.49 -5.63
CA GLY A 276 -23.19 1.93 -5.84
C GLY A 276 -22.17 2.72 -5.01
N VAL A 277 -21.85 2.25 -3.81
CA VAL A 277 -20.77 2.81 -2.98
C VAL A 277 -19.41 2.62 -3.65
N ARG A 278 -19.13 1.40 -4.15
CA ARG A 278 -17.88 1.09 -4.85
C ARG A 278 -17.71 1.93 -6.12
N GLN A 279 -18.75 2.01 -6.95
CA GLN A 279 -18.74 2.81 -8.17
C GLN A 279 -18.52 4.30 -7.89
N ALA A 280 -19.16 4.86 -6.86
CA ALA A 280 -18.96 6.26 -6.50
C ALA A 280 -17.52 6.56 -6.06
N PHE A 281 -16.87 5.61 -5.39
CA PHE A 281 -15.47 5.77 -4.99
C PHE A 281 -14.51 5.62 -6.18
N ASP A 282 -14.79 4.69 -7.09
CA ASP A 282 -14.01 4.54 -8.33
C ASP A 282 -14.07 5.83 -9.18
N GLN A 283 -15.25 6.43 -9.31
CA GLN A 283 -15.45 7.72 -10.00
C GLN A 283 -14.67 8.86 -9.33
N HIS A 284 -14.55 8.86 -8.00
CA HIS A 284 -13.76 9.87 -7.31
C HIS A 284 -12.26 9.71 -7.59
N LEU A 285 -11.74 8.48 -7.55
CA LEU A 285 -10.33 8.22 -7.87
C LEU A 285 -10.02 8.62 -9.31
N GLU A 286 -10.90 8.30 -10.26
CA GLU A 286 -10.78 8.71 -11.66
C GLU A 286 -10.79 10.24 -11.79
N ALA A 287 -11.72 10.93 -11.13
CA ALA A 287 -11.77 12.40 -11.14
C ALA A 287 -10.52 13.04 -10.52
N TYR A 288 -10.00 12.47 -9.43
CA TYR A 288 -8.75 12.91 -8.81
C TYR A 288 -7.58 12.84 -9.79
N VAL A 289 -7.41 11.70 -10.49
CA VAL A 289 -6.34 11.54 -11.50
C VAL A 289 -6.49 12.57 -12.62
N GLY A 290 -7.72 12.81 -13.10
CA GLY A 290 -7.99 13.85 -14.10
C GLY A 290 -7.59 15.25 -13.63
N ASP A 291 -7.90 15.60 -12.38
CA ASP A 291 -7.50 16.88 -11.79
C ASP A 291 -5.98 16.99 -11.62
N ALA A 292 -5.31 15.91 -11.22
CA ALA A 292 -3.85 15.88 -11.10
C ALA A 292 -3.18 16.09 -12.47
N LEU A 293 -3.66 15.42 -13.52
CA LEU A 293 -3.15 15.58 -14.89
C LEU A 293 -3.28 17.02 -15.40
N ARG A 294 -4.38 17.73 -15.05
CA ARG A 294 -4.60 19.12 -15.50
C ARG A 294 -3.67 20.14 -14.83
N ARG A 295 -2.89 19.74 -13.80
CA ARG A 295 -1.92 20.61 -13.13
C ARG A 295 -0.58 20.69 -13.86
N VAL A 296 -0.33 19.79 -14.80
CA VAL A 296 0.92 19.74 -15.58
C VAL A 296 0.70 20.27 -17.00
N PRO A 297 1.76 20.73 -17.69
CA PRO A 297 1.68 21.11 -19.10
C PRO A 297 1.15 19.97 -19.98
N GLY A 298 0.52 20.34 -21.11
CA GLY A 298 -0.09 19.41 -22.07
C GLY A 298 -1.62 19.49 -22.10
N GLU A 299 -2.20 19.09 -23.23
CA GLU A 299 -3.66 19.02 -23.38
C GLU A 299 -4.17 17.72 -22.75
N VAL A 300 -5.03 17.83 -21.72
CA VAL A 300 -5.66 16.68 -21.07
C VAL A 300 -7.09 16.51 -21.60
N LEU A 301 -7.34 15.36 -22.21
CA LEU A 301 -8.63 14.95 -22.74
C LEU A 301 -9.25 13.89 -21.81
N ASP A 302 -10.50 14.11 -21.40
CA ASP A 302 -11.32 13.07 -20.77
C ASP A 302 -11.76 12.00 -21.77
N GLU A 303 -12.46 10.95 -21.33
CA GLU A 303 -12.94 9.86 -22.19
C GLU A 303 -13.73 10.40 -23.41
N LYS A 304 -14.63 11.35 -23.17
CA LYS A 304 -15.48 11.93 -24.23
C LYS A 304 -14.64 12.69 -25.26
N SER A 305 -13.71 13.52 -24.79
CA SER A 305 -12.85 14.34 -25.66
C SER A 305 -11.84 13.46 -26.41
N THR A 306 -11.32 12.41 -25.76
CA THR A 306 -10.46 11.39 -26.38
C THR A 306 -11.19 10.69 -27.52
N ARG A 307 -12.45 10.27 -27.30
CA ARG A 307 -13.29 9.66 -28.34
C ARG A 307 -13.48 10.57 -29.53
N GLN A 308 -13.79 11.84 -29.28
CA GLN A 308 -14.00 12.81 -30.35
C GLN A 308 -12.70 13.12 -31.11
N ARG A 309 -11.59 13.32 -30.40
CA ARG A 309 -10.30 13.73 -30.98
C ARG A 309 -9.65 12.65 -31.83
N PHE A 310 -9.70 11.39 -31.37
CA PHE A 310 -9.04 10.27 -32.04
C PHE A 310 -10.01 9.38 -32.83
N GLY A 311 -11.31 9.69 -32.83
CA GLY A 311 -12.32 8.90 -33.53
C GLY A 311 -12.54 7.50 -32.92
N VAL A 312 -12.33 7.36 -31.60
CA VAL A 312 -12.31 6.05 -30.93
C VAL A 312 -13.69 5.38 -30.95
N LYS A 313 -13.77 4.24 -31.63
CA LYS A 313 -14.91 3.31 -31.56
C LYS A 313 -14.70 2.26 -30.46
N GLY A 314 -15.78 1.92 -29.74
CA GLY A 314 -15.75 0.86 -28.73
C GLY A 314 -15.26 1.32 -27.36
N LYS A 315 -14.38 0.54 -26.73
CA LYS A 315 -13.80 0.86 -25.42
C LYS A 315 -12.83 2.04 -25.51
N CYS A 316 -12.81 2.93 -24.53
CA CYS A 316 -11.88 4.06 -24.48
C CYS A 316 -11.18 4.09 -23.12
N CYS A 317 -10.08 4.84 -23.07
CA CYS A 317 -9.34 5.11 -21.85
C CYS A 317 -9.95 6.31 -21.12
N ASP A 318 -9.76 6.36 -19.80
CA ASP A 318 -10.33 7.40 -18.95
C ASP A 318 -9.76 8.79 -19.30
N TYR A 319 -8.45 8.86 -19.56
CA TYR A 319 -7.77 10.10 -19.96
C TYR A 319 -6.75 9.88 -21.07
N SER A 320 -6.47 10.95 -21.81
CA SER A 320 -5.26 11.05 -22.62
C SER A 320 -4.61 12.42 -22.45
N GLN A 321 -3.29 12.45 -22.48
CA GLN A 321 -2.50 13.68 -22.52
C GLN A 321 -1.80 13.79 -23.86
N VAL A 322 -1.92 14.95 -24.51
CA VAL A 322 -1.23 15.26 -25.77
C VAL A 322 -0.20 16.36 -25.50
N ASP A 323 1.07 16.04 -25.75
CA ASP A 323 2.19 16.96 -25.53
C ASP A 323 3.33 16.69 -26.51
N ASP A 324 3.80 17.73 -27.20
CA ASP A 324 4.96 17.75 -28.12
C ASP A 324 5.24 16.43 -28.89
N GLY A 325 4.33 16.03 -29.79
CA GLY A 325 4.50 14.81 -30.59
C GLY A 325 4.34 13.50 -29.81
N ASN A 326 3.85 13.54 -28.58
CA ASN A 326 3.56 12.38 -27.75
C ASN A 326 2.08 12.36 -27.33
N ILE A 327 1.53 11.15 -27.21
CA ILE A 327 0.20 10.89 -26.64
C ILE A 327 0.38 9.87 -25.52
N VAL A 328 0.02 10.24 -24.30
CA VAL A 328 0.01 9.34 -23.14
C VAL A 328 -1.43 8.96 -22.84
N LEU A 329 -1.74 7.66 -22.92
CA LEU A 329 -3.07 7.11 -22.63
C LEU A 329 -3.09 6.60 -21.19
N LEU A 330 -4.12 6.96 -20.41
CA LEU A 330 -4.24 6.58 -19.02
C LEU A 330 -5.58 5.89 -18.73
N GLU A 331 -5.51 4.78 -18.02
CA GLU A 331 -6.66 4.05 -17.51
C GLU A 331 -6.51 3.89 -15.99
N VAL A 332 -7.53 4.27 -15.23
CA VAL A 332 -7.54 4.28 -13.77
C VAL A 332 -8.32 3.08 -13.24
N LYS A 333 -7.73 2.36 -12.28
CA LYS A 333 -8.34 1.19 -11.64
C LYS A 333 -8.13 1.24 -10.14
N ASN A 334 -9.24 1.29 -9.40
CA ASN A 334 -9.18 1.21 -7.96
C ASN A 334 -8.92 -0.25 -7.49
N LYS A 335 -7.65 -0.64 -7.46
CA LYS A 335 -7.20 -1.97 -7.03
C LYS A 335 -5.96 -1.88 -6.15
N TRP A 336 -5.97 -2.70 -5.10
CA TRP A 336 -4.97 -2.74 -4.04
C TRP A 336 -4.04 -3.91 -4.26
N LEU A 337 -3.24 -3.76 -5.30
CA LEU A 337 -2.61 -4.89 -5.93
C LEU A 337 -1.54 -5.55 -5.06
N ALA A 338 -0.85 -4.79 -4.20
CA ALA A 338 0.10 -5.35 -3.23
C ALA A 338 -0.55 -6.31 -2.22
N HIS A 339 -1.78 -6.03 -1.75
CA HIS A 339 -2.44 -6.73 -0.64
C HIS A 339 -3.52 -7.73 -1.08
N ASP A 340 -4.23 -7.44 -2.17
CA ASP A 340 -5.31 -8.31 -2.67
C ASP A 340 -4.76 -9.53 -3.42
N MET A 341 -3.48 -9.46 -3.80
CA MET A 341 -2.81 -10.47 -4.58
C MET A 341 -1.92 -11.32 -3.69
N PRO A 342 -1.92 -12.65 -3.88
CA PRO A 342 -1.04 -13.51 -3.12
C PRO A 342 0.39 -13.11 -3.42
N ALA A 343 1.25 -12.99 -2.42
CA ALA A 343 2.65 -12.66 -2.63
C ALA A 343 3.38 -13.81 -3.36
N VAL A 344 2.95 -15.05 -3.15
CA VAL A 344 3.49 -16.24 -3.85
C VAL A 344 2.43 -16.91 -4.73
N ALA A 345 2.51 -16.70 -6.04
CA ALA A 345 1.74 -17.43 -7.04
C ALA A 345 2.44 -17.45 -8.40
N GLY A 346 2.03 -18.34 -9.30
CA GLY A 346 2.53 -18.35 -10.69
C GLY A 346 1.81 -17.35 -11.59
N ALA A 347 2.43 -16.96 -12.70
CA ALA A 347 1.92 -15.95 -13.65
C ALA A 347 0.45 -16.15 -14.05
N LYS A 348 0.05 -17.38 -14.41
CA LYS A 348 -1.36 -17.69 -14.77
C LYS A 348 -2.38 -17.39 -13.66
N ALA A 349 -1.99 -17.55 -12.39
CA ALA A 349 -2.87 -17.23 -11.27
C ALA A 349 -3.05 -15.72 -11.11
N TYR A 350 -1.97 -14.96 -11.35
CA TYR A 350 -2.00 -13.51 -11.39
C TYR A 350 -2.83 -12.99 -12.57
N GLN A 351 -2.59 -13.50 -13.79
CA GLN A 351 -3.37 -13.19 -14.99
C GLN A 351 -4.87 -13.36 -14.73
N ARG A 352 -5.32 -14.53 -14.23
CA ARG A 352 -6.74 -14.78 -13.92
C ARG A 352 -7.33 -13.80 -12.90
N ARG A 353 -6.59 -13.43 -11.86
CA ARG A 353 -7.07 -12.51 -10.81
C ARG A 353 -7.09 -11.06 -11.29
N LEU A 354 -6.18 -10.71 -12.19
CA LEU A 354 -6.03 -9.36 -12.75
C LEU A 354 -6.84 -9.15 -14.03
N GLU A 355 -7.36 -10.22 -14.62
CA GLU A 355 -8.22 -10.21 -15.80
C GLU A 355 -9.37 -9.19 -15.73
N PRO A 356 -10.20 -9.14 -14.68
CA PRO A 356 -11.32 -8.21 -14.62
C PRO A 356 -10.91 -6.73 -14.48
N THR A 357 -9.62 -6.44 -14.25
CA THR A 357 -9.13 -5.11 -13.87
C THR A 357 -7.99 -4.64 -14.76
N VAL A 358 -6.75 -5.08 -14.48
CA VAL A 358 -5.52 -4.69 -15.19
C VAL A 358 -5.54 -5.13 -16.65
N LEU A 359 -5.89 -6.39 -16.93
CA LEU A 359 -5.90 -6.86 -18.33
C LEU A 359 -7.03 -6.20 -19.13
N LYS A 360 -8.20 -6.01 -18.50
CA LYS A 360 -9.30 -5.26 -19.12
C LYS A 360 -8.90 -3.81 -19.44
N GLY A 361 -8.20 -3.14 -18.53
CA GLY A 361 -7.67 -1.78 -18.73
C GLY A 361 -6.66 -1.71 -19.87
N GLN A 362 -5.75 -2.68 -19.95
CA GLN A 362 -4.82 -2.78 -21.08
C GLN A 362 -5.54 -2.89 -22.43
N LEU A 363 -6.62 -3.68 -22.50
CA LEU A 363 -7.42 -3.78 -23.73
C LEU A 363 -8.10 -2.44 -24.12
N GLN A 364 -8.45 -1.60 -23.14
CA GLN A 364 -8.99 -0.27 -23.39
C GLN A 364 -7.92 0.64 -24.00
N LEU A 365 -6.75 0.68 -23.37
CA LEU A 365 -5.59 1.46 -23.83
C LEU A 365 -5.15 1.01 -25.24
N ALA A 366 -5.03 -0.30 -25.47
CA ALA A 366 -4.63 -0.86 -26.75
C ALA A 366 -5.61 -0.52 -27.88
N ASN A 367 -6.92 -0.49 -27.59
CA ASN A 367 -7.92 -0.09 -28.58
C ASN A 367 -7.76 1.37 -29.02
N VAL A 368 -7.48 2.27 -28.08
CA VAL A 368 -7.24 3.68 -28.39
C VAL A 368 -5.93 3.84 -29.16
N ALA A 369 -4.84 3.20 -28.69
CA ALA A 369 -3.55 3.24 -29.34
C ALA A 369 -3.59 2.74 -30.79
N ALA A 370 -4.33 1.65 -31.07
CA ALA A 370 -4.50 1.14 -32.42
C ALA A 370 -5.21 2.13 -33.35
N GLN A 371 -6.22 2.86 -32.86
CA GLN A 371 -6.95 3.84 -33.65
C GLN A 371 -6.15 5.12 -33.91
N ILE A 372 -5.33 5.54 -32.94
CA ILE A 372 -4.37 6.65 -33.13
C ILE A 372 -3.34 6.27 -34.20
N ARG A 373 -2.70 5.09 -34.08
CA ARG A 373 -1.68 4.61 -35.03
C ARG A 373 -2.21 4.41 -36.45
N ALA A 374 -3.49 4.09 -36.60
CA ALA A 374 -4.15 3.96 -37.90
C ALA A 374 -4.49 5.31 -38.56
N ASN A 375 -4.41 6.42 -37.82
CA ASN A 375 -4.76 7.74 -38.31
C ASN A 375 -3.51 8.50 -38.79
N PRO A 376 -3.41 8.86 -40.09
CA PRO A 376 -2.24 9.55 -40.64
C PRO A 376 -1.88 10.87 -39.97
N VAL A 377 -2.86 11.56 -39.35
CA VAL A 377 -2.62 12.82 -38.62
C VAL A 377 -1.65 12.63 -37.45
N TYR A 378 -1.61 11.43 -36.87
CA TYR A 378 -0.79 11.10 -35.71
C TYR A 378 0.34 10.13 -36.06
N ALA A 379 0.71 10.01 -37.35
CA ALA A 379 1.72 9.05 -37.80
C ALA A 379 3.09 9.25 -37.12
N ASP A 380 3.46 10.51 -36.84
CA ASP A 380 4.72 10.86 -36.19
C ASP A 380 4.61 10.88 -34.65
N PHE A 381 3.43 10.66 -34.08
CA PHE A 381 3.23 10.72 -32.64
C PHE A 381 3.64 9.40 -31.97
N ARG A 382 4.38 9.50 -30.87
CA ARG A 382 4.63 8.35 -29.99
C ARG A 382 3.44 8.14 -29.06
N VAL A 383 2.99 6.89 -28.92
CA VAL A 383 1.84 6.54 -28.07
C VAL A 383 2.32 5.71 -26.88
N TRP A 384 2.17 6.28 -25.69
CA TRP A 384 2.48 5.65 -24.42
C TRP A 384 1.21 5.22 -23.69
N GLN A 385 1.31 4.20 -22.84
CA GLN A 385 0.17 3.61 -22.14
C GLN A 385 0.51 3.46 -20.65
N ILE A 386 -0.34 4.02 -19.79
CA ILE A 386 -0.25 3.93 -18.33
C ILE A 386 -1.53 3.32 -17.77
N LEU A 387 -1.36 2.35 -16.89
CA LEU A 387 -2.44 1.88 -16.02
C LEU A 387 -2.19 2.39 -14.60
N VAL A 388 -3.11 3.20 -14.08
CA VAL A 388 -3.02 3.81 -12.75
C VAL A 388 -3.79 2.95 -11.74
N THR A 389 -3.16 2.58 -10.63
CA THR A 389 -3.76 1.71 -9.60
C THR A 389 -3.70 2.34 -8.21
N SER A 390 -4.50 1.87 -7.26
CA SER A 390 -4.46 2.40 -5.88
C SER A 390 -3.19 2.03 -5.13
N SER A 391 -2.56 0.91 -5.49
CA SER A 391 -1.22 0.53 -5.02
C SER A 391 -0.45 -0.25 -6.08
N ASP A 392 0.88 -0.29 -5.93
CA ASP A 392 1.78 -0.99 -6.85
C ASP A 392 1.62 -2.52 -6.75
N LEU A 393 1.77 -3.21 -7.88
CA LEU A 393 1.89 -4.67 -7.98
C LEU A 393 3.26 -5.18 -7.56
N VAL A 394 4.28 -4.34 -7.45
CA VAL A 394 5.65 -4.75 -7.13
C VAL A 394 6.13 -5.90 -8.04
N PHE A 395 5.69 -5.93 -9.30
CA PHE A 395 6.17 -6.90 -10.29
C PHE A 395 7.42 -6.43 -10.99
N GLY A 396 7.74 -5.16 -10.84
CA GLY A 396 8.72 -4.52 -11.66
C GLY A 396 8.29 -4.45 -13.11
N ASN A 397 8.56 -5.51 -13.87
CA ASN A 397 8.09 -5.65 -15.24
C ASN A 397 6.77 -6.43 -15.32
N ALA A 398 5.70 -5.74 -15.69
CA ALA A 398 4.38 -6.36 -15.81
C ALA A 398 4.22 -7.25 -17.07
N ARG A 399 5.23 -7.39 -17.94
CA ARG A 399 5.21 -8.27 -19.13
C ARG A 399 4.79 -9.70 -18.83
N ILE A 400 5.08 -10.22 -17.64
CA ILE A 400 4.63 -11.55 -17.19
C ILE A 400 3.10 -11.73 -17.23
N LEU A 401 2.34 -10.64 -17.34
CA LEU A 401 0.89 -10.62 -17.44
C LEU A 401 0.38 -10.73 -18.89
N TRP A 402 1.23 -10.46 -19.89
CA TRP A 402 0.85 -10.43 -21.31
C TRP A 402 1.80 -11.26 -22.16
N ASP A 403 1.48 -12.55 -22.33
CA ASP A 403 2.26 -13.46 -23.16
C ASP A 403 2.32 -12.94 -24.60
N GLY A 404 3.53 -12.62 -25.09
CA GLY A 404 3.79 -12.23 -26.48
C GLY A 404 3.47 -10.77 -26.85
N ALA A 405 3.13 -9.91 -25.88
CA ALA A 405 2.98 -8.47 -26.13
C ALA A 405 4.34 -7.80 -26.39
N SER A 406 4.40 -6.90 -27.37
CA SER A 406 5.57 -6.03 -27.53
C SER A 406 5.69 -5.05 -26.36
N ASP A 407 6.87 -4.47 -26.17
CA ASP A 407 7.09 -3.45 -25.14
C ASP A 407 6.15 -2.25 -25.33
N GLU A 408 5.89 -1.87 -26.58
CA GLU A 408 4.96 -0.78 -26.94
C GLU A 408 3.46 -1.10 -26.68
N GLN A 409 3.13 -2.37 -26.45
CA GLN A 409 1.78 -2.86 -26.14
C GLN A 409 1.56 -3.08 -24.64
N THR A 410 2.63 -3.05 -23.86
CA THR A 410 2.63 -3.31 -22.43
C THR A 410 2.49 -1.98 -21.69
N PRO A 411 1.38 -1.73 -20.97
CA PRO A 411 1.23 -0.50 -20.22
C PRO A 411 2.18 -0.48 -19.03
N VAL A 412 2.74 0.69 -18.73
CA VAL A 412 3.43 0.93 -17.47
C VAL A 412 2.37 1.00 -16.37
N ILE A 413 2.52 0.17 -15.32
CA ILE A 413 1.62 0.20 -14.18
C ILE A 413 2.23 1.13 -13.13
N LEU A 414 1.49 2.17 -12.73
CA LEU A 414 1.88 3.09 -11.67
C LEU A 414 0.82 3.09 -10.57
N SER A 415 1.23 3.12 -9.30
CA SER A 415 0.31 3.54 -8.25
C SER A 415 -0.05 5.02 -8.43
N VAL A 416 -1.18 5.44 -7.86
CA VAL A 416 -1.54 6.86 -7.83
C VAL A 416 -0.49 7.71 -7.10
N ASP A 417 0.18 7.16 -6.08
CA ASP A 417 1.33 7.81 -5.42
C ASP A 417 2.51 8.02 -6.37
N GLN A 418 2.86 6.98 -7.14
CA GLN A 418 3.92 7.06 -8.14
C GLN A 418 3.56 8.07 -9.24
N LEU A 419 2.30 8.08 -9.69
CA LEU A 419 1.81 9.06 -10.66
C LEU A 419 1.91 10.49 -10.11
N ASP A 420 1.45 10.73 -8.87
CA ASP A 420 1.50 12.04 -8.24
C ASP A 420 2.95 12.57 -8.17
N ARG A 421 3.94 11.70 -7.91
CA ARG A 421 5.37 12.04 -7.93
C ARG A 421 5.91 12.31 -9.33
N VAL A 422 5.51 11.53 -10.34
CA VAL A 422 5.87 11.82 -11.74
C VAL A 422 5.30 13.18 -12.14
N LEU A 423 4.01 13.42 -11.87
CA LEU A 423 3.34 14.68 -12.20
C LEU A 423 3.96 15.87 -11.47
N GLU A 424 4.44 15.67 -10.25
CA GLU A 424 5.19 16.70 -9.52
C GLU A 424 6.49 17.08 -10.25
N ALA A 425 7.27 16.10 -10.69
CA ALA A 425 8.47 16.36 -11.49
C ALA A 425 8.14 17.09 -12.81
N VAL A 426 7.03 16.73 -13.46
CA VAL A 426 6.55 17.42 -14.67
C VAL A 426 6.12 18.86 -14.35
N ARG A 427 5.38 19.08 -13.27
CA ARG A 427 4.94 20.41 -12.80
C ARG A 427 6.13 21.34 -12.53
N LEU A 428 7.22 20.80 -11.99
CA LEU A 428 8.46 21.51 -11.73
C LEU A 428 9.34 21.70 -13.00
N GLY A 429 8.89 21.23 -14.16
CA GLY A 429 9.60 21.36 -15.43
C GLY A 429 10.86 20.49 -15.54
N HIS A 430 10.94 19.43 -14.73
CA HIS A 430 12.08 18.51 -14.70
C HIS A 430 12.00 17.44 -15.80
N CYS A 431 10.79 17.10 -16.24
CA CYS A 431 10.52 16.12 -17.30
C CYS A 431 9.15 16.37 -17.94
N THR A 432 8.79 15.58 -18.94
CA THR A 432 7.39 15.39 -19.38
C THR A 432 6.94 13.98 -19.01
N LEU A 433 5.62 13.70 -19.01
CA LEU A 433 5.15 12.32 -18.81
C LEU A 433 5.76 11.38 -19.85
N ALA A 434 5.83 11.83 -21.10
CA ALA A 434 6.42 11.05 -22.19
C ALA A 434 7.93 10.81 -21.99
N SER A 435 8.69 11.81 -21.52
CA SER A 435 10.13 11.63 -21.30
C SER A 435 10.42 10.68 -20.14
N PHE A 436 9.60 10.68 -19.08
CA PHE A 436 9.70 9.70 -17.99
C PHE A 436 9.48 8.26 -18.51
N LEU A 437 8.45 8.05 -19.33
CA LEU A 437 8.15 6.73 -19.91
C LEU A 437 9.23 6.28 -20.90
N ALA A 438 9.80 7.22 -21.67
CA ALA A 438 10.92 6.93 -22.57
C ALA A 438 12.18 6.51 -21.80
N ASP A 439 12.55 7.21 -20.72
CA ASP A 439 13.70 6.88 -19.86
C ASP A 439 13.51 5.51 -19.18
N LEU A 440 12.30 5.25 -18.67
CA LEU A 440 11.97 3.93 -18.12
C LEU A 440 12.11 2.82 -19.16
N ALA A 441 11.63 3.03 -20.38
CA ALA A 441 11.75 2.07 -21.48
C ALA A 441 13.21 1.86 -21.90
N GLU A 442 14.01 2.92 -22.01
CA GLU A 442 15.42 2.87 -22.37
C GLU A 442 16.21 2.06 -21.34
N ARG A 443 16.09 2.37 -20.05
CA ARG A 443 16.76 1.62 -18.97
C ARG A 443 16.35 0.16 -18.94
N ASN A 444 15.07 -0.13 -19.14
CA ASN A 444 14.59 -1.51 -19.14
C ASN A 444 15.00 -2.31 -20.39
N SER A 445 15.49 -1.63 -21.44
CA SER A 445 16.07 -2.30 -22.61
C SER A 445 17.52 -2.74 -22.41
N ASP A 446 18.22 -2.16 -21.43
CA ASP A 446 19.60 -2.51 -21.08
C ASP A 446 19.68 -3.23 -19.72
N PRO A 447 20.10 -4.51 -19.68
CA PRO A 447 20.23 -5.27 -18.43
C PRO A 447 21.09 -4.59 -17.36
N SER A 448 22.03 -3.72 -17.74
CA SER A 448 22.93 -3.05 -16.79
C SER A 448 22.28 -1.86 -16.06
N THR A 449 21.25 -1.28 -16.65
CA THR A 449 20.50 -0.12 -16.12
C THR A 449 19.04 -0.44 -15.83
N SER A 450 18.61 -1.67 -16.13
CA SER A 450 17.25 -2.17 -15.91
C SER A 450 16.82 -1.94 -14.47
N LEU A 451 15.65 -1.31 -14.35
CA LEU A 451 15.04 -1.05 -13.06
C LEU A 451 14.10 -2.19 -12.75
N PHE A 452 14.08 -2.59 -11.48
CA PHE A 452 13.03 -3.48 -11.04
C PHE A 452 11.71 -2.71 -11.06
N LEU A 453 11.52 -1.70 -10.23
CA LEU A 453 10.25 -0.96 -10.12
C LEU A 453 10.32 0.42 -10.80
N PRO A 454 9.21 0.94 -11.36
CA PRO A 454 9.13 2.34 -11.81
C PRO A 454 9.49 3.33 -10.69
N GLU A 455 9.14 3.02 -9.44
CA GLU A 455 9.51 3.82 -8.26
C GLU A 455 11.01 4.00 -8.09
N MET A 456 11.84 3.07 -8.59
CA MET A 456 13.30 3.21 -8.53
C MET A 456 13.76 4.37 -9.40
N LEU A 457 13.13 4.61 -10.56
CA LEU A 457 13.45 5.76 -11.42
C LEU A 457 13.19 7.08 -10.70
N LEU A 458 12.14 7.14 -9.88
CA LEU A 458 11.78 8.31 -9.07
C LEU A 458 12.82 8.65 -7.97
N ARG A 459 13.87 7.82 -7.81
CA ARG A 459 15.00 8.06 -6.90
C ARG A 459 16.26 8.54 -7.63
N HIS A 460 16.17 8.80 -8.94
CA HIS A 460 17.25 9.33 -9.75
C HIS A 460 16.93 10.75 -10.23
N GLU A 461 17.95 11.57 -10.47
CA GLU A 461 17.77 12.83 -11.19
C GLU A 461 17.25 12.55 -12.62
N PRO A 462 16.34 13.37 -13.16
CA PRO A 462 15.82 14.61 -12.57
C PRO A 462 14.58 14.43 -11.64
N TYR A 463 14.14 13.19 -11.41
CA TYR A 463 12.87 12.87 -10.73
C TYR A 463 12.95 12.88 -9.19
N ILE A 464 14.16 12.84 -8.61
CA ILE A 464 14.36 12.83 -7.15
C ILE A 464 13.87 14.12 -6.46
N LYS A 465 13.73 15.23 -7.21
CA LYS A 465 13.24 16.50 -6.71
C LYS A 465 11.72 16.47 -6.58
N GLY A 466 11.25 16.11 -5.39
CA GLY A 466 9.83 15.93 -5.08
C GLY A 466 9.58 14.65 -4.28
N LEU A 467 10.28 14.47 -3.14
CA LEU A 467 10.10 13.30 -2.27
C LEU A 467 8.67 13.14 -1.75
N HIS A 468 7.91 14.24 -1.74
CA HIS A 468 6.45 14.27 -1.58
C HIS A 468 5.85 15.14 -2.68
N SER A 469 4.58 14.91 -2.98
CA SER A 469 3.83 15.70 -3.95
C SER A 469 3.38 17.03 -3.34
N GLU A 470 4.18 18.10 -3.48
CA GLU A 470 3.91 19.44 -2.91
C GLU A 470 2.51 19.98 -3.24
N HIS A 471 1.93 19.56 -4.38
CA HIS A 471 0.56 19.95 -4.73
C HIS A 471 -0.51 19.43 -3.74
N LEU A 472 -0.16 18.48 -2.85
CA LEU A 472 -1.00 17.97 -1.76
C LEU A 472 -0.82 18.76 -0.46
N ASP A 473 0.24 19.57 -0.32
CA ASP A 473 0.48 20.39 0.87
C ASP A 473 -0.74 21.23 1.29
N PRO A 474 -1.48 21.90 0.36
CA PRO A 474 -2.66 22.65 0.74
C PRO A 474 -3.75 21.80 1.41
N LEU A 475 -3.85 20.51 1.09
CA LEU A 475 -4.81 19.59 1.74
C LEU A 475 -4.40 19.35 3.20
N TYR A 476 -3.11 19.08 3.43
CA TYR A 476 -2.58 18.89 4.78
C TYR A 476 -2.68 20.14 5.63
N GLU A 477 -2.32 21.30 5.08
CA GLU A 477 -2.40 22.58 5.79
C GLU A 477 -3.83 22.83 6.26
N ARG A 478 -4.83 22.62 5.40
CA ARG A 478 -6.24 22.74 5.77
C ARG A 478 -6.62 21.77 6.89
N LEU A 479 -6.25 20.50 6.78
CA LEU A 479 -6.56 19.51 7.82
C LEU A 479 -5.85 19.82 9.16
N ALA A 480 -4.59 20.25 9.10
CA ALA A 480 -3.80 20.65 10.25
C ALA A 480 -4.38 21.90 10.92
N GLN A 481 -4.82 22.90 10.13
CA GLN A 481 -5.51 24.09 10.65
C GLN A 481 -6.83 23.73 11.33
N ARG A 482 -7.60 22.79 10.77
CA ARG A 482 -8.83 22.30 11.41
C ARG A 482 -8.55 21.65 12.76
N LEU A 483 -7.57 20.76 12.81
CA LEU A 483 -7.15 20.11 14.06
C LEU A 483 -6.62 21.15 15.07
N ALA A 484 -5.78 22.09 14.63
CA ALA A 484 -5.25 23.15 15.49
C ALA A 484 -6.35 24.05 16.06
N LYS A 485 -7.31 24.49 15.24
CA LYS A 485 -8.46 25.26 15.70
C LYS A 485 -9.30 24.48 16.72
N ARG A 486 -9.41 23.16 16.56
CA ARG A 486 -10.19 22.31 17.44
C ARG A 486 -9.51 22.09 18.80
N ILE A 487 -8.20 21.87 18.82
CA ILE A 487 -7.46 21.59 20.06
C ILE A 487 -6.83 22.85 20.71
N GLY A 488 -6.90 24.00 20.04
CA GLY A 488 -6.45 25.31 20.54
C GLY A 488 -4.96 25.62 20.33
N ASP A 489 -4.52 26.78 20.83
CA ASP A 489 -3.13 27.29 20.75
C ASP A 489 -2.10 26.46 21.55
N GLU A 490 -2.53 25.39 22.22
CA GLU A 490 -1.61 24.36 22.77
C GLU A 490 -0.83 23.63 21.65
N ASN A 491 -1.04 24.03 20.38
CA ASN A 491 -0.63 23.31 19.19
C ASN A 491 0.36 24.05 18.26
N VAL A 492 1.14 25.01 18.79
CA VAL A 492 2.20 25.72 18.04
C VAL A 492 3.25 24.77 17.42
N ARG A 493 3.22 23.47 17.75
CA ARG A 493 4.10 22.40 17.23
C ARG A 493 3.39 21.24 16.50
N LEU A 494 2.21 21.45 15.91
CA LEU A 494 1.95 20.78 14.61
C LEU A 494 2.81 21.39 13.48
N GLY A 495 3.61 22.43 13.83
CA GLY A 495 4.60 23.09 12.99
C GLY A 495 5.30 22.12 12.07
N SER A 496 5.21 22.44 10.77
CA SER A 496 5.74 21.69 9.64
C SER A 496 5.65 20.19 9.89
N ILE A 497 4.57 19.55 9.43
CA ILE A 497 4.63 18.12 9.05
C ILE A 497 6.03 17.93 8.48
N PRO A 498 6.89 17.08 9.07
CA PRO A 498 8.29 17.06 8.68
C PRO A 498 8.34 16.66 7.20
N LEU A 499 8.42 17.66 6.31
CA LEU A 499 8.56 17.53 4.86
C LEU A 499 9.97 17.01 4.50
N ARG A 500 10.72 16.58 5.52
CA ARG A 500 12.06 16.01 5.44
C ARG A 500 12.06 14.72 6.26
N CYS A 501 11.63 13.64 5.63
CA CYS A 501 12.19 12.31 5.86
C CYS A 501 12.99 11.94 4.63
#